data_AF-A0A2V7CPL9-F1
#
_entry.id   AF-A0A2V7CPL9-F1
#
_cell.length_a   1.000
_cell.length_b   1.000
_cell.length_c   1.000
_cell.angle_alpha   90.00
_cell.angle_beta   90.00
_cell.angle_gamma   90.00
#
_symmetry.space_group_name_H-M   'P 1'
#
loop_
_entity.id
_entity.type
_entity.pdbx_description
1 polymer ?
#
loop_
_entity_poly.entity_id
_entity_poly.type
_entity_poly.pdbx_seq_one_letter_code
_entity_poly.pdbx_strand_id
1 'polypeptide(L)' 'MTAMTMTIEPVSAFSSLDVLVAMDEGLFRAEGLDLRMASRESRDIRSTTEGTLSSPVTNQGRLQERGEATMFQG' A
#
# COMPACT_ATOMS: atom_id res chain seq x y z
N MET A 1 -3.42 20.46 -14.57
CA MET A 1 -3.71 19.01 -14.57
C MET A 1 -4.21 18.65 -13.19
N THR A 2 -5.32 17.92 -13.09
CA THR A 2 -5.82 17.40 -11.82
C THR A 2 -4.84 16.32 -11.35
N ALA A 3 -4.20 16.51 -10.20
CA ALA A 3 -3.28 15.51 -9.67
C ALA A 3 -4.08 14.26 -9.28
N MET A 4 -3.58 13.08 -9.67
CA MET A 4 -4.22 11.81 -9.34
C MET A 4 -3.74 11.37 -7.96
N THR A 5 -4.67 11.14 -7.03
CA THR A 5 -4.32 10.65 -5.70
C THR A 5 -4.01 9.16 -5.77
N MET A 6 -2.86 8.78 -5.22
CA MET A 6 -2.43 7.38 -5.11
C MET A 6 -2.12 7.08 -3.64
N THR A 7 -2.89 6.17 -3.05
CA THR A 7 -2.72 5.74 -1.66
C THR A 7 -1.97 4.41 -1.63
N ILE A 8 -0.86 4.35 -0.89
CA ILE A 8 -0.07 3.13 -0.69
C ILE A 8 -0.28 2.65 0.74
N GLU A 9 -0.60 1.38 0.90
CA GLU A 9 -0.65 0.73 2.21
C GLU A 9 0.66 -0.02 2.50
N PRO A 10 1.42 0.40 3.53
CA PRO A 10 2.71 -0.20 3.80
C PRO A 10 2.57 -1.55 4.51
N VAL A 11 2.90 -2.63 3.80
CA VAL A 11 2.84 -4.01 4.30
C VAL A 11 4.08 -4.34 5.15
N SER A 12 3.97 -5.26 6.10
CA SER A 12 5.07 -5.58 7.04
C SER A 12 6.33 -6.13 6.35
N ALA A 13 6.16 -6.80 5.21
CA ALA A 13 7.25 -7.41 4.45
C ALA A 13 8.13 -6.40 3.68
N PHE A 14 7.70 -5.15 3.53
CA PHE A 14 8.48 -4.11 2.86
C PHE A 14 8.62 -2.91 3.80
N SER A 15 9.85 -2.44 4.01
CA SER A 15 10.10 -1.23 4.82
C SER A 15 9.60 0.05 4.13
N SER A 16 9.07 -0.06 2.91
CA SER A 16 8.63 1.05 2.05
C SER A 16 9.71 2.13 1.84
N LEU A 17 10.99 1.81 2.08
CA LEU A 17 12.06 2.81 2.10
C LEU A 17 12.27 3.46 0.73
N ASP A 18 12.24 2.66 -0.33
CA ASP A 18 12.27 3.10 -1.73
C ASP A 18 11.12 4.08 -2.06
N VAL A 19 9.90 3.74 -1.63
CA VAL A 19 8.72 4.60 -1.81
C VAL A 19 8.85 5.91 -1.02
N LEU A 20 9.36 5.83 0.21
CA LEU A 20 9.57 7.01 1.07
C LEU A 20 10.65 7.94 0.47
N VAL A 21 11.75 7.39 -0.04
CA VAL A 21 12.79 8.16 -0.74
C VAL A 21 12.22 8.83 -1.99
N ALA A 22 11.50 8.11 -2.83
CA ALA A 22 10.88 8.67 -4.03
C ALA A 22 9.83 9.75 -3.72
N MET A 23 9.15 9.66 -2.57
CA MET A 23 8.24 10.69 -2.07
C MET A 23 9.00 11.95 -1.64
N ASP A 24 10.09 11.81 -0.90
CA ASP A 24 10.94 12.92 -0.44
C ASP A 24 11.62 13.64 -1.62
N GLU A 25 12.11 12.87 -2.61
CA GLU A 25 12.70 13.39 -3.84
C GLU A 25 11.67 14.02 -4.80
N GLY A 26 10.36 13.93 -4.49
CA GLY A 26 9.29 14.55 -5.27
C GLY A 26 9.02 13.86 -6.62
N LEU A 27 9.51 12.65 -6.83
CA LEU A 27 9.39 11.92 -8.10
C LEU A 27 7.91 11.71 -8.49
N PHE A 28 7.06 11.37 -7.52
CA PHE A 28 5.62 11.22 -7.77
C PHE A 28 4.94 12.54 -8.16
N ARG A 29 5.35 13.66 -7.56
CA ARG A 29 4.79 14.98 -7.90
C ARG A 29 5.17 15.40 -9.31
N ALA A 30 6.38 15.06 -9.77
CA ALA A 30 6.81 15.29 -11.14
C ALA A 30 5.91 14.58 -12.17
N GLU A 31 5.37 13.41 -11.81
CA GLU A 31 4.42 12.64 -12.60
C GLU A 31 2.95 13.06 -12.39
N GLY A 32 2.69 14.12 -11.62
CA GLY A 32 1.34 14.59 -11.32
C GLY A 32 0.56 13.69 -10.34
N LEU A 33 1.26 12.90 -9.53
CA LEU A 33 0.68 12.02 -8.52
C LEU A 33 0.75 12.68 -7.13
N ASP A 34 -0.38 12.70 -6.43
CA ASP A 34 -0.47 13.04 -5.00
C ASP A 34 -0.40 11.75 -4.18
N LEU A 35 0.81 11.40 -3.75
CA LEU A 35 1.05 10.15 -3.04
C LEU A 35 0.71 10.28 -1.54
N ARG A 36 -0.04 9.30 -1.01
CA ARG A 36 -0.40 9.23 0.42
C ARG A 36 -0.07 7.85 0.99
N MET A 37 0.58 7.81 2.14
CA MET A 37 0.74 6.56 2.88
C MET A 37 -0.48 6.36 3.77
N ALA A 38 -1.16 5.21 3.63
CA ALA A 38 -2.23 4.83 4.55
C ALA A 38 -1.65 4.63 5.96
N SER A 39 -2.39 5.08 6.99
CA SER A 39 -1.95 4.85 8.36
C SER A 39 -2.01 3.36 8.68
N ARG A 40 -0.93 2.81 9.26
CA ARG A 40 -0.95 1.45 9.79
C ARG A 40 -1.86 1.39 11.00
N GLU A 41 -3.04 0.78 10.88
CA GLU A 41 -3.77 0.36 12.08
C GLU A 41 -3.17 -0.96 12.59
N SER A 42 -3.19 -1.19 13.90
CA SER A 42 -2.63 -2.41 14.50
C SER A 42 -3.27 -3.70 13.95
N ARG A 43 -4.47 -3.60 13.37
CA ARG A 43 -5.19 -4.69 12.68
C ARG A 43 -4.72 -4.98 11.24
N ASP A 44 -3.87 -4.13 10.67
CA ASP A 44 -3.39 -4.24 9.29
C ASP A 44 -2.07 -5.04 9.18
N ILE A 45 -1.46 -5.40 10.32
CA ILE A 45 -0.28 -6.28 10.37
C ILE A 45 -0.78 -7.74 10.31
N ARG A 46 -0.82 -8.30 9.09
CA ARG A 46 -1.20 -9.70 8.88
C ARG A 46 0.02 -10.61 8.84
N SER A 47 -0.04 -11.70 9.60
CA SER A 47 0.90 -12.81 9.45
C SER A 47 0.40 -13.75 8.36
N THR A 48 1.28 -14.18 7.46
CA THR A 48 0.93 -15.20 6.46
C THR A 48 0.90 -16.62 7.04
N THR A 49 1.18 -16.78 8.34
CA THR A 49 1.33 -18.08 9.00
C THR A 49 0.06 -18.94 8.97
N GLU A 50 -1.12 -18.33 8.85
CA GLU A 50 -2.40 -19.06 8.80
C GLU A 50 -2.85 -19.40 7.36
N GLY A 51 -2.09 -18.98 6.34
CA GLY A 51 -2.39 -19.29 4.95
C GLY A 51 -2.07 -20.75 4.60
N THR A 52 -2.92 -21.36 3.78
CA THR A 52 -2.65 -22.68 3.19
C THR A 52 -2.53 -22.54 1.67
N LEU A 53 -1.95 -23.53 0.99
CA LEU A 53 -1.86 -23.52 -0.48
C LEU A 53 -3.25 -23.47 -1.17
N SER A 54 -4.28 -24.01 -0.52
CA SER A 54 -5.66 -24.00 -1.02
C SER A 54 -6.47 -22.78 -0.56
N SER A 55 -5.97 -22.02 0.42
CA SER A 55 -6.57 -20.77 0.90
C SER A 55 -5.45 -19.83 1.31
N PRO A 56 -4.81 -19.17 0.33
CA PRO A 56 -3.69 -18.27 0.59
C PRO A 56 -4.20 -17.03 1.32
N VAL A 57 -3.56 -16.69 2.43
CA VAL A 57 -3.77 -15.39 3.08
C VAL A 57 -2.64 -14.46 2.67
N THR A 58 -3.01 -13.23 2.36
CA THR A 58 -2.06 -12.18 1.99
C THR A 58 -1.70 -11.36 3.23
N ASN A 59 -0.40 -11.04 3.39
CA ASN A 59 0.05 -10.03 4.35
C ASN A 59 -0.09 -8.61 3.78
N GLN A 60 -0.59 -8.49 2.55
CA GLN A 60 -0.84 -7.20 1.94
C GLN A 60 -2.06 -6.56 2.61
N GLY A 61 -2.11 -5.24 2.65
CA GLY A 61 -3.01 -4.49 3.51
C GLY A 61 -4.52 -4.62 3.17
N ARG A 62 -5.37 -3.80 3.80
CA ARG A 62 -6.84 -3.87 3.76
C ARG A 62 -7.51 -2.79 2.90
N LEU A 63 -6.80 -1.94 2.16
CA LEU A 63 -7.42 -0.87 1.35
C LEU A 63 -8.53 -1.40 0.41
N GLN A 64 -8.34 -2.56 -0.21
CA GLN A 64 -9.37 -3.18 -1.05
C GLN A 64 -10.57 -3.67 -0.23
N GLU A 65 -10.33 -4.31 0.92
CA GLU A 65 -11.39 -4.77 1.83
C GLU A 65 -12.21 -3.61 2.40
N ARG A 66 -11.60 -2.42 2.55
CA ARG A 66 -12.25 -1.19 2.99
C ARG A 66 -13.01 -0.47 1.87
N GLY A 67 -12.84 -0.87 0.62
CA GLY A 67 -13.39 -0.16 -0.55
C GLY A 67 -12.69 1.18 -0.83
N GLU A 68 -11.47 1.35 -0.31
CA GLU A 68 -10.66 2.58 -0.45
C GLU A 68 -9.63 2.49 -1.58
N ALA A 69 -9.58 1.35 -2.30
CA ALA A 69 -8.72 1.16 -3.47
C ALA A 69 -9.53 0.96 -4.76
N THR A 70 -9.15 1.70 -5.80
CA THR A 70 -9.71 1.58 -7.16
C THR A 70 -8.97 0.53 -8.01
N MET A 71 -7.78 0.09 -7.58
CA MET A 71 -6.96 -0.93 -8.25
C MET A 71 -6.18 -1.76 -7.22
N PHE A 72 -6.08 -3.07 -7.45
CA PHE A 72 -5.31 -4.02 -6.64
C PHE A 72 -4.33 -4.79 -7.54
N GLN A 73 -3.04 -4.79 -7.19
CA GLN A 73 -2.08 -5.75 -7.73
C GLN A 73 -1.77 -6.76 -6.62
N GLY A 74 -2.12 -8.03 -6.87
CA GLY A 74 -1.89 -9.16 -5.97
C GLY A 74 -0.54 -9.81 -6.20
#